data_AF-A0A661RL04-F1
#
_entry.id   AF-A0A661RL04-F1
#
_cell.length_a   1.000
_cell.length_b   1.000
_cell.length_c   1.000
_cell.angle_alpha   90.00
_cell.angle_beta   90.00
_cell.angle_gamma   90.00
#
_symmetry.space_group_name_H-M   'P 1'
#
loop_
_entity.id
_entity.type
_entity.pdbx_description
1 polymer ?
#
loop_
_entity_poly.entity_id
_entity_poly.type
_entity_poly.pdbx_seq_one_letter_code
_entity_poly.pdbx_strand_id
1 'polypeptide(L)'
;MKKKASLFKAIGLMSLALFLFVMFSPGFTSAATVDFEDLQLDSESYWNGADESGKFTSCEASFNNNYDAQWWDGFSYSNITDTETSGMDGQYNAIAGSGQVSSNYAVAYYSAWAESPPTITFPTPQVVSGAYFTNNNYAYYSMLEGDQFAKKFGGDDGTDPDWFLLTITGRDADGNETGTVEFYLADFRPDDNSQDYIVDNWRWVDLTSLGTVKSLEFSLTSSDTGEWGMNTPAFFCIDNVNGSPADQDADSDGIPDNQEVADTVDLNADGTPDNSQNNMASVKAAAGSGQIGVAFAPGGTVNKISAIKSIDPATIEDTAGRPENMPFGLIDFVLRGNAPGYTATVTVHLSEDVPDSAKWYKYDQASGWKDYSSHATLLNSRTIRLDLKDGGYGDADGIANGIIRDPGGVGYASSGGGVSSGCFIETLWNTPVFGD
;
A
#
# COMPACT_ATOMS: atom_id res chain seq x y z
N MET A 1 91.12 -3.70 -14.55
CA MET A 1 90.34 -3.03 -15.61
C MET A 1 88.93 -2.73 -15.09
N LYS A 2 88.55 -1.46 -15.18
CA LYS A 2 87.24 -0.82 -15.01
C LYS A 2 86.00 -1.73 -14.87
N LYS A 3 85.27 -1.61 -13.76
CA LYS A 3 84.02 -0.82 -13.66
C LYS A 3 83.57 -0.68 -12.20
N LYS A 4 83.25 0.55 -11.81
CA LYS A 4 82.72 0.97 -10.51
C LYS A 4 81.27 0.47 -10.34
N ALA A 5 80.91 0.07 -9.12
CA ALA A 5 79.56 0.28 -8.59
C ALA A 5 79.61 0.33 -7.04
N SER A 6 79.54 1.56 -6.54
CA SER A 6 79.07 2.06 -5.24
C SER A 6 78.69 1.05 -4.15
N LEU A 7 79.42 1.11 -3.04
CA LEU A 7 79.08 0.53 -1.74
C LEU A 7 78.47 1.65 -0.85
N PHE A 8 77.16 1.64 -0.66
CA PHE A 8 76.49 2.39 0.41
C PHE A 8 75.33 1.52 0.92
N LYS A 9 75.49 0.90 2.10
CA LYS A 9 74.36 0.34 2.86
C LYS A 9 74.18 1.18 4.10
N ALA A 10 73.10 1.95 4.06
CA ALA A 10 72.62 2.83 5.09
C ALA A 10 71.97 2.06 6.24
N ILE A 11 72.25 2.60 7.43
CA ILE A 11 71.46 2.64 8.66
C ILE A 11 70.01 2.16 8.48
N GLY A 12 69.66 1.11 9.23
CA GLY A 12 68.28 0.64 9.34
C GLY A 12 67.43 1.62 10.16
N LEU A 13 66.37 2.12 9.55
CA LEU A 13 65.22 2.69 10.25
C LEU A 13 64.04 1.72 10.09
N MET A 14 63.55 1.23 11.23
CA MET A 14 62.28 0.53 11.36
C MET A 14 61.16 1.48 10.91
N SER A 15 60.45 1.14 9.83
CA SER A 15 59.21 1.82 9.45
C SER A 15 58.05 0.85 9.66
N LEU A 16 57.27 1.13 10.70
CA LEU A 16 56.02 0.45 11.02
C LEU A 16 54.98 0.86 9.97
N ALA A 17 54.71 -0.02 9.01
CA ALA A 17 53.63 0.19 8.04
C ALA A 17 52.31 -0.22 8.69
N LEU A 18 51.52 0.77 9.11
CA LEU A 18 50.14 0.60 9.55
C LEU A 18 49.29 0.32 8.31
N PHE A 19 48.95 -0.95 8.05
CA PHE A 19 47.97 -1.33 7.04
C PHE A 19 46.58 -0.94 7.55
N LEU A 20 46.03 0.16 7.04
CA LEU A 20 44.63 0.49 7.23
C LEU A 20 43.80 -0.49 6.39
N PHE A 21 43.32 -1.56 7.02
CA PHE A 21 42.35 -2.46 6.41
C PHE A 21 41.00 -1.75 6.40
N VAL A 22 40.70 -1.06 5.30
CA VAL A 22 39.34 -0.55 5.06
C VAL A 22 38.47 -1.78 4.85
N MET A 23 37.80 -2.21 5.91
CA MET A 23 36.71 -3.18 5.83
C MET A 23 35.62 -2.53 4.98
N PHE A 24 35.61 -2.84 3.69
CA PHE A 24 34.44 -2.64 2.86
C PHE A 24 33.42 -3.67 3.35
N SER A 25 32.55 -3.27 4.27
CA SER A 25 31.33 -4.02 4.51
C SER A 25 30.58 -4.03 3.18
N PRO A 26 30.28 -5.19 2.56
CA PRO A 26 29.27 -5.21 1.52
C PRO A 26 28.01 -4.63 2.18
N GLY A 27 27.54 -3.50 1.67
CA GLY A 27 26.19 -3.07 1.97
C GLY A 27 25.28 -4.22 1.55
N PHE A 28 24.52 -4.78 2.47
CA PHE A 28 23.38 -5.59 2.08
C PHE A 28 22.44 -4.62 1.37
N THR A 29 22.41 -4.66 0.04
CA THR A 29 21.28 -4.10 -0.70
C THR A 29 20.09 -4.94 -0.28
N SER A 30 19.11 -4.34 0.41
CA SER A 30 17.80 -4.95 0.53
C SER A 30 17.31 -5.23 -0.89
N ALA A 31 16.89 -6.45 -1.18
CA ALA A 31 16.25 -6.73 -2.45
C ALA A 31 15.00 -5.83 -2.58
N ALA A 32 14.76 -5.31 -3.78
CA ALA A 32 13.70 -4.36 -4.03
C ALA A 32 12.32 -5.00 -3.83
N THR A 33 11.37 -4.24 -3.29
CA THR A 33 9.95 -4.57 -3.33
C THR A 33 9.50 -4.56 -4.79
N VAL A 34 8.77 -5.58 -5.21
CA VAL A 34 8.16 -5.65 -6.55
C VAL A 34 6.70 -5.20 -6.43
N ASP A 35 6.47 -3.92 -6.72
CA ASP A 35 5.18 -3.21 -6.64
C ASP A 35 4.55 -2.92 -8.02
N PHE A 36 5.22 -3.36 -9.09
CA PHE A 36 4.78 -3.20 -10.49
C PHE A 36 4.67 -1.77 -11.03
N GLU A 37 5.08 -0.75 -10.28
CA GLU A 37 4.97 0.65 -10.72
C GLU A 37 6.04 1.03 -11.76
N ASP A 38 7.07 0.21 -11.93
CA ASP A 38 8.04 0.35 -13.02
C ASP A 38 7.48 -0.09 -14.39
N LEU A 39 6.30 -0.72 -14.41
CA LEU A 39 5.60 -1.13 -15.61
C LEU A 39 4.69 -0.02 -16.12
N GLN A 40 4.78 0.27 -17.41
CA GLN A 40 3.95 1.29 -18.03
C GLN A 40 2.64 0.68 -18.55
N LEU A 41 1.51 1.21 -18.06
CA LEU A 41 0.16 0.93 -18.58
C LEU A 41 -0.56 2.23 -18.92
N ASP A 42 -1.48 2.16 -19.87
CA ASP A 42 -2.55 3.16 -19.99
C ASP A 42 -3.49 3.01 -18.78
N SER A 43 -4.32 4.02 -18.49
CA SER A 43 -5.32 3.94 -17.42
C SER A 43 -6.38 2.87 -17.73
N GLU A 44 -6.84 2.13 -16.71
CA GLU A 44 -7.89 1.10 -16.82
C GLU A 44 -7.55 0.05 -17.89
N SER A 45 -6.33 -0.48 -17.82
CA SER A 45 -5.73 -1.38 -18.80
C SER A 45 -4.98 -2.52 -18.11
N TYR A 46 -4.57 -3.48 -18.93
CA TYR A 46 -3.76 -4.61 -18.51
C TYR A 46 -2.81 -5.04 -19.63
N TRP A 47 -1.80 -5.80 -19.24
CA TRP A 47 -0.96 -6.57 -20.14
C TRP A 47 -1.18 -8.06 -19.84
N ASN A 48 -1.39 -8.86 -20.88
CA ASN A 48 -1.67 -10.30 -20.75
C ASN A 48 -0.75 -11.19 -21.58
N GLY A 49 0.33 -10.64 -22.14
CA GLY A 49 1.24 -11.40 -23.01
C GLY A 49 0.84 -11.51 -24.47
N ALA A 50 -0.17 -10.77 -24.92
CA ALA A 50 -0.55 -10.70 -26.35
C ALA A 50 0.58 -10.19 -27.27
N ASP A 51 1.67 -9.64 -26.72
CA ASP A 51 2.90 -9.30 -27.43
C ASP A 51 3.84 -10.49 -27.68
N GLU A 52 3.45 -11.69 -27.24
CA GLU A 52 4.19 -12.95 -27.37
C GLU A 52 5.57 -12.95 -26.69
N SER A 53 5.82 -12.03 -25.75
CA SER A 53 7.09 -11.99 -25.01
C SER A 53 7.26 -13.15 -24.02
N GLY A 54 6.15 -13.77 -23.62
CA GLY A 54 6.10 -14.95 -22.74
C GLY A 54 6.48 -14.68 -21.28
N LYS A 55 6.72 -13.41 -20.91
CA LYS A 55 7.02 -12.97 -19.55
C LYS A 55 7.10 -11.45 -19.48
N PHE A 56 6.98 -10.92 -18.27
CA PHE A 56 7.40 -9.56 -17.96
C PHE A 56 8.41 -9.56 -16.80
N THR A 57 9.04 -8.41 -16.57
CA THR A 57 9.98 -8.20 -15.48
C THR A 57 9.63 -6.89 -14.80
N SER A 58 9.45 -6.95 -13.48
CA SER A 58 9.31 -5.77 -12.63
C SER A 58 10.45 -5.79 -11.61
N CYS A 59 11.11 -4.65 -11.47
CA CYS A 59 12.41 -4.54 -10.81
C CYS A 59 13.43 -5.54 -11.40
N GLU A 60 13.75 -6.60 -10.66
CA GLU A 60 14.64 -7.67 -11.11
C GLU A 60 13.96 -9.06 -11.14
N ALA A 61 12.68 -9.14 -10.73
CA ALA A 61 11.93 -10.40 -10.71
C ALA A 61 11.20 -10.62 -12.04
N SER A 62 11.29 -11.84 -12.56
CA SER A 62 10.64 -12.24 -13.81
C SER A 62 9.38 -13.05 -13.53
N PHE A 63 8.30 -12.73 -14.23
CA PHE A 63 6.99 -13.35 -14.10
C PHE A 63 6.66 -14.05 -15.41
N ASN A 64 6.42 -15.37 -15.40
CA ASN A 64 6.08 -16.09 -16.63
C ASN A 64 4.68 -15.73 -17.11
N ASN A 65 4.49 -15.78 -18.42
CA ASN A 65 3.18 -15.68 -19.05
C ASN A 65 3.16 -16.65 -20.23
N ASN A 66 2.12 -17.43 -20.34
CA ASN A 66 1.90 -18.29 -21.50
C ASN A 66 0.64 -17.80 -22.20
N TYR A 67 0.80 -17.02 -23.26
CA TYR A 67 -0.32 -16.48 -24.05
C TYR A 67 -0.43 -17.20 -25.39
N ASP A 68 -1.66 -17.55 -25.76
CA ASP A 68 -2.07 -17.83 -27.13
C ASP A 68 -3.37 -17.07 -27.47
N ALA A 69 -3.76 -17.08 -28.75
CA ALA A 69 -4.92 -16.32 -29.23
C ALA A 69 -6.27 -16.79 -28.65
N GLN A 70 -6.32 -17.93 -27.96
CA GLN A 70 -7.50 -18.54 -27.37
C GLN A 70 -7.44 -18.55 -25.83
N TRP A 71 -6.26 -18.67 -25.24
CA TRP A 71 -6.04 -18.84 -23.80
C TRP A 71 -4.78 -18.14 -23.31
N TRP A 72 -4.71 -17.89 -22.02
CA TRP A 72 -3.46 -17.53 -21.36
C TRP A 72 -3.34 -18.28 -20.04
N ASP A 73 -2.14 -18.37 -19.45
CA ASP A 73 -1.90 -18.76 -18.06
C ASP A 73 -0.60 -18.12 -17.55
N GLY A 74 -0.31 -18.27 -16.25
CA GLY A 74 0.82 -17.60 -15.61
C GLY A 74 0.41 -16.24 -15.05
N PHE A 75 1.17 -15.18 -15.34
CA PHE A 75 0.95 -13.84 -14.82
C PHE A 75 0.57 -12.82 -15.90
N SER A 76 -0.27 -11.88 -15.49
CA SER A 76 -0.63 -10.62 -16.15
C SER A 76 -0.38 -9.47 -15.16
N TYR A 77 -0.34 -8.22 -15.61
CA TYR A 77 -0.38 -7.05 -14.73
C TYR A 77 -1.44 -6.07 -15.21
N SER A 78 -2.08 -5.37 -14.27
CA SER A 78 -3.30 -4.59 -14.49
C SER A 78 -3.34 -3.38 -13.56
N ASN A 79 -4.08 -2.35 -13.97
CA ASN A 79 -4.43 -1.19 -13.15
C ASN A 79 -5.94 -0.88 -13.20
N ILE A 80 -6.75 -1.90 -13.53
CA ILE A 80 -8.20 -1.76 -13.58
C ILE A 80 -8.76 -1.60 -12.18
N THR A 81 -9.60 -0.60 -11.97
CA THR A 81 -10.16 -0.28 -10.65
C THR A 81 -11.59 -0.79 -10.44
N ASP A 82 -12.24 -1.31 -11.50
CA ASP A 82 -13.59 -1.88 -11.44
C ASP A 82 -13.66 -3.13 -10.54
N THR A 83 -14.40 -3.04 -9.44
CA THR A 83 -14.63 -4.13 -8.49
C THR A 83 -15.96 -4.85 -8.67
N GLU A 84 -16.77 -4.48 -9.67
CA GLU A 84 -18.15 -4.99 -9.84
C GLU A 84 -18.28 -5.98 -11.00
N THR A 85 -17.40 -5.93 -12.00
CA THR A 85 -17.47 -6.86 -13.14
C THR A 85 -17.25 -8.31 -12.70
N SER A 86 -18.23 -9.17 -12.96
CA SER A 86 -18.20 -10.60 -12.65
C SER A 86 -17.95 -11.47 -13.89
N GLY A 87 -17.69 -12.76 -13.65
CA GLY A 87 -17.40 -13.71 -14.73
C GLY A 87 -16.04 -13.48 -15.40
N MET A 88 -15.86 -14.07 -16.58
CA MET A 88 -14.59 -14.05 -17.32
C MET A 88 -14.16 -12.63 -17.73
N ASP A 89 -15.08 -11.67 -17.82
CA ASP A 89 -14.75 -10.28 -18.14
C ASP A 89 -13.96 -9.61 -17.00
N GLY A 90 -14.15 -10.05 -15.75
CA GLY A 90 -13.45 -9.56 -14.57
C GLY A 90 -12.12 -10.25 -14.30
N GLN A 91 -11.56 -10.98 -15.27
CA GLN A 91 -10.38 -11.83 -15.05
C GLN A 91 -9.11 -11.05 -14.72
N TYR A 92 -9.01 -9.76 -15.08
CA TYR A 92 -7.84 -8.90 -14.84
C TYR A 92 -8.04 -7.90 -13.68
N ASN A 93 -9.16 -8.00 -12.96
CA ASN A 93 -9.56 -7.05 -11.93
C ASN A 93 -9.18 -7.62 -10.56
N ALA A 94 -8.43 -6.86 -9.77
CA ALA A 94 -8.30 -7.16 -8.35
C ALA A 94 -9.58 -6.71 -7.64
N ILE A 95 -10.13 -7.55 -6.77
CA ILE A 95 -11.35 -7.18 -6.02
C ILE A 95 -11.11 -6.01 -5.05
N ALA A 96 -9.84 -5.73 -4.74
CA ALA A 96 -9.42 -4.56 -3.98
C ALA A 96 -9.50 -3.23 -4.77
N GLY A 97 -9.71 -3.29 -6.09
CA GLY A 97 -9.91 -2.12 -6.97
C GLY A 97 -8.65 -1.29 -7.24
N SER A 98 -7.47 -1.76 -6.85
CA SER A 98 -6.18 -1.07 -7.02
C SER A 98 -5.03 -1.97 -6.54
N GLY A 99 -3.79 -1.58 -6.85
CA GLY A 99 -2.62 -2.13 -6.19
C GLY A 99 -2.57 -1.78 -4.69
N GLN A 100 -1.70 -2.46 -3.96
CA GLN A 100 -1.52 -2.27 -2.53
C GLN A 100 -0.67 -1.02 -2.28
N VAL A 101 -1.37 0.11 -2.10
CA VAL A 101 -0.78 1.46 -1.97
C VAL A 101 -0.08 1.91 -3.26
N SER A 102 -0.47 1.33 -4.39
CA SER A 102 0.06 1.52 -5.74
C SER A 102 -1.10 1.45 -6.76
N SER A 103 -0.83 1.76 -8.03
CA SER A 103 -1.86 1.69 -9.08
C SER A 103 -1.89 0.29 -9.72
N ASN A 104 -0.72 -0.24 -10.05
CA ASN A 104 -0.56 -1.50 -10.74
C ASN A 104 -0.51 -2.67 -9.74
N TYR A 105 -0.97 -3.82 -10.20
CA TYR A 105 -0.88 -5.10 -9.49
C TYR A 105 -0.73 -6.25 -10.49
N ALA A 106 -0.28 -7.41 -10.04
CA ALA A 106 -0.24 -8.61 -10.88
C ALA A 106 -1.46 -9.51 -10.65
N VAL A 107 -1.92 -10.13 -11.73
CA VAL A 107 -2.98 -11.15 -11.73
C VAL A 107 -2.37 -12.47 -12.18
N ALA A 108 -2.63 -13.52 -11.43
CA ALA A 108 -2.19 -14.87 -11.73
C ALA A 108 -3.36 -15.74 -12.16
N TYR A 109 -3.16 -16.52 -13.22
CA TYR A 109 -4.05 -17.58 -13.65
C TYR A 109 -3.32 -18.92 -13.57
N TYR A 110 -3.77 -19.78 -12.65
CA TYR A 110 -3.29 -21.14 -12.52
C TYR A 110 -4.10 -22.11 -13.37
N SER A 111 -3.42 -22.92 -14.18
CA SER A 111 -4.05 -24.05 -14.89
C SER A 111 -3.30 -25.33 -14.57
N ALA A 112 -4.03 -26.35 -14.10
CA ALA A 112 -3.49 -27.69 -13.85
C ALA A 112 -3.02 -28.40 -15.15
N TRP A 113 -3.37 -27.85 -16.31
CA TRP A 113 -3.02 -28.37 -17.63
C TRP A 113 -1.91 -27.57 -18.33
N ALA A 114 -1.47 -26.46 -17.73
CA ALA A 114 -0.38 -25.65 -18.26
C ALA A 114 0.97 -26.38 -18.14
N GLU A 115 1.92 -25.99 -19.01
CA GLU A 115 3.28 -26.53 -18.97
C GLU A 115 4.02 -26.16 -17.68
N SER A 116 3.71 -24.98 -17.14
CA SER A 116 4.27 -24.47 -15.88
C SER A 116 3.21 -23.70 -15.10
N PRO A 117 3.21 -23.76 -13.76
CA PRO A 117 2.36 -22.89 -12.95
C PRO A 117 2.80 -21.42 -13.09
N PRO A 118 1.98 -20.45 -12.62
CA PRO A 118 2.46 -19.10 -12.35
C PRO A 118 3.74 -19.18 -11.50
N THR A 119 4.80 -18.58 -12.01
CA THR A 119 6.15 -18.65 -11.46
C THR A 119 6.82 -17.29 -11.43
N ILE A 120 7.32 -16.90 -10.26
CA ILE A 120 8.18 -15.73 -10.06
C ILE A 120 9.62 -16.22 -9.97
N THR A 121 10.51 -15.72 -10.82
CA THR A 121 11.93 -16.07 -10.83
C THR A 121 12.80 -14.89 -10.44
N PHE A 122 13.66 -15.08 -9.45
CA PHE A 122 14.56 -14.05 -8.95
C PHE A 122 15.93 -14.08 -9.63
N PRO A 123 16.67 -12.96 -9.69
CA PRO A 123 17.99 -12.90 -10.34
C PRO A 123 19.04 -13.72 -9.58
N THR A 124 18.96 -13.75 -8.26
CA THR A 124 19.82 -14.52 -7.36
C THR A 124 18.97 -15.23 -6.29
N PRO A 125 19.42 -16.38 -5.76
CA PRO A 125 18.76 -16.99 -4.61
C PRO A 125 18.68 -16.01 -3.43
N GLN A 126 17.51 -15.90 -2.82
CA GLN A 126 17.25 -14.96 -1.72
C GLN A 126 16.18 -15.50 -0.77
N VAL A 127 16.11 -14.94 0.43
CA VAL A 127 14.94 -15.12 1.29
C VAL A 127 13.91 -14.10 0.85
N VAL A 128 12.70 -14.56 0.53
CA VAL A 128 11.56 -13.68 0.23
C VAL A 128 10.81 -13.42 1.53
N SER A 129 10.66 -12.15 1.89
CA SER A 129 9.93 -11.74 3.10
C SER A 129 8.45 -12.13 3.04
N GLY A 130 7.78 -11.83 1.93
CA GLY A 130 6.38 -12.11 1.72
C GLY A 130 5.82 -11.40 0.49
N ALA A 131 4.49 -11.39 0.37
CA ALA A 131 3.76 -10.63 -0.62
C ALA A 131 2.32 -10.41 -0.15
N TYR A 132 1.62 -9.44 -0.74
CA TYR A 132 0.18 -9.27 -0.57
C TYR A 132 -0.59 -10.09 -1.59
N PHE A 133 -1.71 -10.68 -1.15
CA PHE A 133 -2.60 -11.48 -1.98
C PHE A 133 -4.05 -11.05 -1.79
N THR A 134 -4.84 -11.12 -2.87
CA THR A 134 -6.29 -10.95 -2.82
C THR A 134 -6.96 -11.77 -3.94
N ASN A 135 -8.28 -11.89 -3.92
CA ASN A 135 -8.99 -12.52 -5.03
C ASN A 135 -9.03 -11.60 -6.26
N ASN A 136 -9.13 -12.17 -7.46
CA ASN A 136 -9.61 -11.38 -8.61
C ASN A 136 -11.15 -11.37 -8.61
N ASN A 137 -11.79 -10.48 -9.38
CA ASN A 137 -13.24 -10.40 -9.40
C ASN A 137 -13.90 -11.72 -9.84
N TYR A 138 -13.34 -12.41 -10.84
CA TYR A 138 -13.95 -13.64 -11.35
C TYR A 138 -14.06 -14.72 -10.27
N ALA A 139 -12.95 -15.04 -9.59
CA ALA A 139 -12.96 -16.02 -8.51
C ALA A 139 -13.83 -15.55 -7.33
N TYR A 140 -13.75 -14.26 -6.97
CA TYR A 140 -14.54 -13.67 -5.89
C TYR A 140 -16.05 -13.84 -6.10
N TYR A 141 -16.57 -13.40 -7.24
CA TYR A 141 -18.00 -13.48 -7.54
C TYR A 141 -18.48 -14.91 -7.78
N SER A 142 -17.62 -15.76 -8.36
CA SER A 142 -17.93 -17.20 -8.51
C SER A 142 -18.14 -17.87 -7.15
N MET A 143 -17.28 -17.58 -6.15
CA MET A 143 -17.49 -18.07 -4.78
C MET A 143 -18.69 -17.41 -4.09
N LEU A 144 -18.87 -16.10 -4.27
CA LEU A 144 -19.92 -15.33 -3.59
C LEU A 144 -21.35 -15.70 -4.08
N GLU A 145 -21.50 -15.90 -5.38
CA GLU A 145 -22.81 -16.01 -6.04
C GLU A 145 -23.04 -17.35 -6.75
N GLY A 146 -21.97 -18.10 -7.02
CA GLY A 146 -21.98 -19.23 -7.96
C GLY A 146 -21.99 -18.77 -9.41
N ASP A 147 -21.76 -19.70 -10.32
CA ASP A 147 -21.87 -19.46 -11.77
C ASP A 147 -22.39 -20.71 -12.51
N GLN A 148 -22.24 -20.75 -13.84
CA GLN A 148 -22.72 -21.89 -14.65
C GLN A 148 -21.96 -23.20 -14.38
N PHE A 149 -20.79 -23.14 -13.73
CA PHE A 149 -19.91 -24.27 -13.42
C PHE A 149 -19.69 -24.43 -11.91
N ALA A 150 -19.41 -23.33 -11.21
CA ALA A 150 -19.08 -23.32 -9.79
C ALA A 150 -20.32 -23.10 -8.92
N LYS A 151 -20.31 -23.69 -7.73
CA LYS A 151 -21.36 -23.44 -6.73
C LYS A 151 -21.00 -22.23 -5.86
N LYS A 152 -22.03 -21.59 -5.31
CA LYS A 152 -21.86 -20.61 -4.23
C LYS A 152 -21.25 -21.28 -2.99
N PHE A 153 -20.25 -20.62 -2.40
CA PHE A 153 -19.63 -21.05 -1.16
C PHE A 153 -20.56 -20.87 0.04
N GLY A 154 -20.52 -21.83 0.97
CA GLY A 154 -21.47 -21.92 2.09
C GLY A 154 -22.83 -22.50 1.66
N GLY A 155 -23.07 -22.74 0.38
CA GLY A 155 -24.34 -23.27 -0.11
C GLY A 155 -25.53 -22.31 0.11
N ASP A 156 -26.74 -22.87 0.09
CA ASP A 156 -27.98 -22.08 0.17
C ASP A 156 -28.22 -21.48 1.56
N ASP A 157 -27.78 -22.17 2.62
CA ASP A 157 -27.98 -21.78 4.02
C ASP A 157 -26.73 -21.23 4.71
N GLY A 158 -25.60 -21.18 3.99
CA GLY A 158 -24.32 -20.68 4.47
C GLY A 158 -23.50 -21.69 5.27
N THR A 159 -23.89 -22.97 5.34
CA THR A 159 -23.24 -23.98 6.21
C THR A 159 -22.32 -24.97 5.49
N ASP A 160 -22.24 -24.95 4.16
CA ASP A 160 -21.32 -25.84 3.44
C ASP A 160 -19.85 -25.47 3.77
N PRO A 161 -19.00 -26.43 4.19
CA PRO A 161 -17.63 -26.16 4.61
C PRO A 161 -16.69 -25.97 3.41
N ASP A 162 -16.90 -24.89 2.67
CA ASP A 162 -16.14 -24.55 1.47
C ASP A 162 -14.84 -23.81 1.77
N TRP A 163 -13.90 -23.87 0.82
CA TRP A 163 -12.63 -23.17 0.94
C TRP A 163 -11.96 -23.01 -0.42
N PHE A 164 -11.13 -21.97 -0.56
CA PHE A 164 -10.29 -21.72 -1.72
C PHE A 164 -8.86 -21.43 -1.25
N LEU A 165 -7.91 -22.27 -1.65
CA LEU A 165 -6.56 -22.31 -1.09
C LEU A 165 -5.50 -22.01 -2.15
N LEU A 166 -4.68 -21.00 -1.85
CA LEU A 166 -3.43 -20.72 -2.52
C LEU A 166 -2.28 -21.45 -1.83
N THR A 167 -1.50 -22.21 -2.60
CA THR A 167 -0.25 -22.81 -2.14
C THR A 167 0.92 -22.13 -2.84
N ILE A 168 1.81 -21.55 -2.05
CA ILE A 168 3.06 -20.91 -2.49
C ILE A 168 4.21 -21.87 -2.22
N THR A 169 4.88 -22.34 -3.26
CA THR A 169 6.00 -23.28 -3.17
C THR A 169 7.31 -22.59 -3.47
N GLY A 170 8.27 -22.70 -2.55
CA GLY A 170 9.64 -22.24 -2.76
C GLY A 170 10.48 -23.26 -3.50
N ARG A 171 11.26 -22.83 -4.49
CA ARG A 171 12.22 -23.67 -5.22
C ARG A 171 13.64 -23.12 -5.10
N ASP A 172 14.62 -23.99 -4.90
CA ASP A 172 16.04 -23.60 -4.91
C ASP A 172 16.58 -23.44 -6.35
N ALA A 173 17.88 -23.13 -6.49
CA ALA A 173 18.51 -22.92 -7.80
C ALA A 173 18.60 -24.18 -8.67
N ASP A 174 18.46 -25.36 -8.08
CA ASP A 174 18.45 -26.66 -8.77
C ASP A 174 17.02 -27.13 -9.08
N GLY A 175 16.01 -26.34 -8.68
CA GLY A 175 14.59 -26.65 -8.85
C GLY A 175 14.00 -27.58 -7.78
N ASN A 176 14.69 -27.80 -6.66
CA ASN A 176 14.15 -28.60 -5.56
C ASN A 176 13.24 -27.74 -4.67
N GLU A 177 12.21 -28.36 -4.09
CA GLU A 177 11.37 -27.71 -3.09
C GLU A 177 12.14 -27.35 -1.83
N THR A 178 11.98 -26.11 -1.35
CA THR A 178 12.54 -25.64 -0.09
C THR A 178 11.49 -25.58 1.02
N GLY A 179 10.21 -25.42 0.65
CA GLY A 179 9.07 -25.40 1.54
C GLY A 179 7.80 -24.95 0.84
N THR A 180 6.70 -24.93 1.59
CA THR A 180 5.38 -24.49 1.14
C THR A 180 4.71 -23.60 2.18
N VAL A 181 3.99 -22.57 1.72
CA VAL A 181 3.09 -21.74 2.54
C VAL A 181 1.68 -21.85 1.97
N GLU A 182 0.70 -22.00 2.85
CA GLU A 182 -0.72 -22.11 2.52
C GLU A 182 -1.46 -20.83 2.94
N PHE A 183 -2.30 -20.30 2.05
CA PHE A 183 -3.10 -19.12 2.31
C PHE A 183 -4.52 -19.32 1.76
N TYR A 184 -5.52 -19.27 2.65
CA TYR A 184 -6.93 -19.38 2.26
C TYR A 184 -7.43 -18.03 1.73
N LEU A 185 -7.81 -18.02 0.45
CA LEU A 185 -8.48 -16.91 -0.22
C LEU A 185 -9.99 -16.88 0.09
N ALA A 186 -10.52 -18.00 0.58
CA ALA A 186 -11.83 -18.11 1.22
C ALA A 186 -11.84 -19.30 2.19
N ASP A 187 -12.57 -19.20 3.30
CA ASP A 187 -12.73 -20.27 4.28
C ASP A 187 -14.11 -20.19 4.95
N PHE A 188 -14.91 -21.24 4.79
CA PHE A 188 -16.26 -21.44 5.35
C PHE A 188 -16.30 -22.71 6.23
N ARG A 189 -15.14 -23.25 6.58
CA ARG A 189 -15.03 -24.42 7.47
C ARG A 189 -15.27 -24.16 8.96
N PRO A 190 -15.13 -22.94 9.52
CA PRO A 190 -15.45 -22.70 10.93
C PRO A 190 -16.88 -23.12 11.31
N ASP A 191 -17.06 -23.66 12.52
CA ASP A 191 -18.39 -24.05 13.03
C ASP A 191 -19.31 -22.83 13.26
N ASP A 192 -18.72 -21.64 13.40
CA ASP A 192 -19.41 -20.36 13.57
C ASP A 192 -19.28 -19.56 12.27
N ASN A 193 -20.34 -19.60 11.46
CA ASN A 193 -20.38 -18.98 10.12
C ASN A 193 -20.17 -17.46 10.13
N SER A 194 -20.19 -16.79 11.29
CA SER A 194 -19.78 -15.38 11.37
C SER A 194 -18.28 -15.17 11.14
N GLN A 195 -17.50 -16.25 11.15
CA GLN A 195 -16.08 -16.29 10.83
C GLN A 195 -15.81 -16.64 9.37
N ASP A 196 -16.86 -16.93 8.58
CA ASP A 196 -16.71 -17.22 7.14
C ASP A 196 -16.23 -15.97 6.40
N TYR A 197 -15.32 -16.17 5.45
CA TYR A 197 -14.81 -15.06 4.65
C TYR A 197 -14.47 -15.46 3.22
N ILE A 198 -14.56 -14.46 2.34
CA ILE A 198 -13.91 -14.43 1.03
C ILE A 198 -13.04 -13.17 1.04
N VAL A 199 -11.74 -13.31 0.77
CA VAL A 199 -10.80 -12.19 0.81
C VAL A 199 -11.16 -11.16 -0.26
N ASP A 200 -11.49 -9.93 0.15
CA ASP A 200 -11.88 -8.80 -0.72
C ASP A 200 -10.94 -7.58 -0.61
N ASN A 201 -9.83 -7.75 0.12
CA ASN A 201 -8.79 -6.76 0.34
C ASN A 201 -7.40 -7.42 0.28
N TRP A 202 -6.34 -6.62 0.22
CA TRP A 202 -4.96 -7.12 0.22
C TRP A 202 -4.58 -7.71 1.58
N ARG A 203 -4.07 -8.95 1.59
CA ARG A 203 -3.59 -9.65 2.80
C ARG A 203 -2.14 -10.05 2.66
N TRP A 204 -1.32 -9.66 3.62
CA TRP A 204 0.08 -10.06 3.64
C TRP A 204 0.23 -11.54 4.00
N VAL A 205 1.13 -12.23 3.30
CA VAL A 205 1.53 -13.60 3.62
C VAL A 205 3.04 -13.63 3.79
N ASP A 206 3.49 -14.06 4.97
CA ASP A 206 4.91 -14.28 5.28
C ASP A 206 5.43 -15.52 4.52
N LEU A 207 6.50 -15.32 3.74
CA LEU A 207 7.13 -16.36 2.94
C LEU A 207 8.53 -16.74 3.44
N THR A 208 8.97 -16.19 4.59
CA THR A 208 10.30 -16.43 5.14
C THR A 208 10.54 -17.90 5.50
N SER A 209 9.46 -18.63 5.83
CA SER A 209 9.50 -20.06 6.13
C SER A 209 9.92 -20.93 4.93
N LEU A 210 9.84 -20.39 3.70
CA LEU A 210 10.35 -21.05 2.49
C LEU A 210 11.89 -21.07 2.43
N GLY A 211 12.58 -20.32 3.29
CA GLY A 211 14.04 -20.24 3.29
C GLY A 211 14.59 -19.49 2.08
N THR A 212 15.78 -19.89 1.61
CA THR A 212 16.42 -19.28 0.43
C THR A 212 15.88 -19.93 -0.84
N VAL A 213 15.22 -19.14 -1.69
CA VAL A 213 14.58 -19.58 -2.93
C VAL A 213 15.18 -18.86 -4.14
N LYS A 214 15.15 -19.54 -5.30
CA LYS A 214 15.41 -18.98 -6.62
C LYS A 214 14.11 -18.63 -7.36
N SER A 215 13.03 -19.34 -7.07
CA SER A 215 11.69 -19.05 -7.60
C SER A 215 10.58 -19.39 -6.61
N LEU A 216 9.43 -18.76 -6.83
CA LEU A 216 8.14 -19.11 -6.21
C LEU A 216 7.23 -19.69 -7.29
N GLU A 217 6.59 -20.81 -7.01
CA GLU A 217 5.56 -21.44 -7.84
C GLU A 217 4.22 -21.41 -7.11
N PHE A 218 3.14 -21.10 -7.83
CA PHE A 218 1.81 -20.92 -7.25
C PHE A 218 0.81 -21.92 -7.81
N SER A 219 0.01 -22.52 -6.94
CA SER A 219 -1.11 -23.38 -7.32
C SER A 219 -2.36 -23.07 -6.52
N LEU A 220 -3.52 -23.29 -7.13
CA LEU A 220 -4.82 -23.10 -6.50
C LEU A 220 -5.60 -24.42 -6.40
N THR A 221 -6.26 -24.61 -5.27
CA THR A 221 -7.20 -25.71 -5.03
C THR A 221 -8.45 -25.20 -4.32
N SER A 222 -9.56 -25.93 -4.43
CA SER A 222 -10.87 -25.54 -3.88
C SER A 222 -11.62 -26.75 -3.34
N SER A 223 -12.57 -26.53 -2.43
CA SER A 223 -13.59 -27.53 -2.08
C SER A 223 -14.54 -27.82 -3.24
N ASP A 224 -14.80 -26.82 -4.10
CA ASP A 224 -15.70 -26.94 -5.24
C ASP A 224 -14.98 -27.57 -6.44
N THR A 225 -15.19 -28.89 -6.57
CA THR A 225 -14.56 -29.74 -7.58
C THR A 225 -15.59 -30.62 -8.28
N GLY A 226 -15.37 -30.85 -9.57
CA GLY A 226 -16.15 -31.75 -10.42
C GLY A 226 -15.29 -32.83 -11.09
N GLU A 227 -15.85 -33.52 -12.08
CA GLU A 227 -15.16 -34.60 -12.82
C GLU A 227 -13.88 -34.13 -13.53
N TRP A 228 -13.82 -32.85 -13.91
CA TRP A 228 -12.74 -32.26 -14.70
C TRP A 228 -11.74 -31.44 -13.88
N GLY A 229 -11.88 -31.43 -12.55
CA GLY A 229 -11.03 -30.66 -11.64
C GLY A 229 -11.81 -29.59 -10.88
N MET A 230 -11.11 -28.54 -10.48
CA MET A 230 -11.67 -27.40 -9.75
C MET A 230 -12.67 -26.63 -10.62
N ASN A 231 -13.87 -26.36 -10.09
CA ASN A 231 -14.88 -25.55 -10.77
C ASN A 231 -14.65 -24.05 -10.52
N THR A 232 -14.19 -23.70 -9.31
CA THR A 232 -13.83 -22.32 -8.95
C THR A 232 -12.77 -21.78 -9.91
N PRO A 233 -12.97 -20.57 -10.49
CA PRO A 233 -11.97 -19.94 -11.34
C PRO A 233 -10.61 -19.81 -10.65
N ALA A 234 -9.57 -20.32 -11.29
CA ALA A 234 -8.25 -20.47 -10.69
C ALA A 234 -7.39 -19.19 -10.78
N PHE A 235 -7.92 -18.08 -10.27
CA PHE A 235 -7.26 -16.78 -10.33
C PHE A 235 -7.01 -16.19 -8.94
N PHE A 236 -5.94 -15.41 -8.82
CA PHE A 236 -5.66 -14.56 -7.66
C PHE A 236 -4.88 -13.32 -8.09
N CYS A 237 -4.80 -12.32 -7.23
CA CYS A 237 -3.95 -11.14 -7.44
C CYS A 237 -2.82 -11.12 -6.41
N ILE A 238 -1.67 -10.57 -6.80
CA ILE A 238 -0.47 -10.44 -5.98
C ILE A 238 0.12 -9.04 -6.11
N ASP A 239 0.64 -8.50 -5.01
CA ASP A 239 1.37 -7.24 -5.00
C ASP A 239 2.48 -7.17 -3.95
N ASN A 240 3.39 -6.20 -4.10
CA ASN A 240 4.50 -5.90 -3.19
C ASN A 240 5.33 -7.14 -2.82
N VAL A 241 5.74 -7.92 -3.83
CA VAL A 241 6.53 -9.14 -3.63
C VAL A 241 7.89 -8.80 -3.07
N ASN A 242 8.34 -9.58 -2.08
CA ASN A 242 9.54 -9.30 -1.32
C ASN A 242 9.53 -7.90 -0.68
N GLY A 243 8.33 -7.33 -0.51
CA GLY A 243 8.15 -6.11 0.24
C GLY A 243 8.36 -6.32 1.72
N SER A 244 8.15 -5.27 2.48
CA SER A 244 7.60 -5.47 3.81
C SER A 244 6.08 -5.61 3.61
N PRO A 245 5.32 -6.18 4.56
CA PRO A 245 3.96 -5.67 4.71
C PRO A 245 4.08 -4.14 4.64
N ALA A 246 3.43 -3.53 3.63
CA ALA A 246 3.64 -2.17 3.13
C ALA A 246 3.61 -1.15 4.27
N ASP A 247 3.03 -1.60 5.35
CA ASP A 247 2.88 -1.08 6.66
C ASP A 247 2.71 -2.34 7.52
N GLN A 248 3.47 -2.44 8.62
CA GLN A 248 3.22 -3.43 9.67
C GLN A 248 1.68 -3.41 9.88
N ASP A 249 0.85 -4.38 9.54
CA ASP A 249 -0.61 -4.33 9.87
C ASP A 249 -0.94 -5.77 10.24
N ALA A 250 -0.36 -6.18 11.36
CA ALA A 250 -0.29 -7.57 11.77
C ALA A 250 -1.67 -8.11 12.16
N ASP A 251 -2.58 -7.24 12.59
CA ASP A 251 -3.96 -7.61 12.95
C ASP A 251 -4.98 -7.36 11.81
N SER A 252 -4.53 -6.75 10.71
CA SER A 252 -5.34 -6.45 9.53
C SER A 252 -6.54 -5.56 9.82
N ASP A 253 -6.40 -4.61 10.74
CA ASP A 253 -7.41 -3.62 11.07
C ASP A 253 -7.48 -2.48 10.02
N GLY A 254 -6.51 -2.44 9.09
CA GLY A 254 -6.39 -1.42 8.05
C GLY A 254 -5.52 -0.24 8.46
N ILE A 255 -4.79 -0.34 9.57
CA ILE A 255 -3.86 0.64 10.10
C ILE A 255 -2.44 0.05 10.13
N PRO A 256 -1.43 0.81 9.68
CA PRO A 256 -0.04 0.42 9.92
C PRO A 256 0.31 0.33 11.44
N ASP A 257 0.72 -0.80 12.05
CA ASP A 257 1.33 -1.02 13.38
C ASP A 257 2.41 0.03 13.71
N ASN A 258 3.24 0.43 12.74
CA ASN A 258 4.22 1.50 12.98
C ASN A 258 3.56 2.88 13.15
N GLN A 259 2.35 3.05 12.64
CA GLN A 259 1.49 4.23 12.79
C GLN A 259 0.33 4.03 13.76
N GLU A 260 0.12 2.84 14.34
CA GLU A 260 -0.96 2.59 15.28
C GLU A 260 -0.90 3.55 16.46
N VAL A 261 -2.05 4.03 16.89
CA VAL A 261 -2.18 4.76 18.14
C VAL A 261 -2.28 3.78 19.32
N ALA A 262 -1.99 4.24 20.53
CA ALA A 262 -2.21 3.42 21.72
C ALA A 262 -3.72 3.25 22.00
N ASP A 263 -4.12 2.14 22.63
CA ASP A 263 -5.50 1.83 23.10
C ASP A 263 -6.09 2.84 24.10
N THR A 264 -5.40 3.93 24.37
CA THR A 264 -5.84 5.04 25.22
C THR A 264 -6.12 6.32 24.43
N VAL A 265 -5.85 6.34 23.12
CA VAL A 265 -6.07 7.49 22.27
C VAL A 265 -7.55 7.61 21.98
N ASP A 266 -8.10 8.79 22.27
CA ASP A 266 -9.48 9.20 22.06
C ASP A 266 -9.43 10.63 21.50
N LEU A 267 -9.32 10.76 20.18
CA LEU A 267 -9.14 12.05 19.53
C LEU A 267 -10.46 12.85 19.44
N ASN A 268 -11.60 12.17 19.50
CA ASN A 268 -12.91 12.81 19.46
C ASN A 268 -13.46 13.18 20.85
N ALA A 269 -12.79 12.72 21.91
CA ALA A 269 -13.12 12.92 23.32
C ALA A 269 -14.52 12.42 23.71
N ASP A 270 -14.97 11.31 23.12
CA ASP A 270 -16.27 10.69 23.43
C ASP A 270 -16.22 9.69 24.59
N GLY A 271 -15.03 9.40 25.11
CA GLY A 271 -14.80 8.50 26.23
C GLY A 271 -14.54 7.04 25.82
N THR A 272 -14.52 6.75 24.52
CA THR A 272 -14.15 5.45 23.94
C THR A 272 -12.84 5.61 23.19
N PRO A 273 -11.84 4.74 23.40
CA PRO A 273 -10.64 4.77 22.58
C PRO A 273 -10.96 4.57 21.10
N ASP A 274 -10.28 5.32 20.22
CA ASP A 274 -10.54 5.33 18.78
C ASP A 274 -10.50 3.92 18.18
N ASN A 275 -9.54 3.08 18.60
CA ASN A 275 -9.37 1.71 18.11
C ASN A 275 -10.41 0.71 18.65
N SER A 276 -11.29 1.15 19.55
CA SER A 276 -12.44 0.39 20.03
C SER A 276 -13.74 0.80 19.33
N GLN A 277 -13.67 1.60 18.27
CA GLN A 277 -14.82 2.15 17.55
C GLN A 277 -14.82 1.73 16.08
N ASN A 278 -15.93 1.17 15.60
CA ASN A 278 -16.05 0.77 14.18
C ASN A 278 -16.21 1.95 13.22
N ASN A 279 -16.49 3.14 13.74
CA ASN A 279 -16.76 4.35 12.97
C ASN A 279 -15.66 5.40 13.08
N MET A 280 -14.51 5.04 13.63
CA MET A 280 -13.34 5.90 13.76
C MET A 280 -12.06 5.09 13.55
N ALA A 281 -11.05 5.70 12.93
CA ALA A 281 -9.71 5.14 12.81
C ALA A 281 -8.69 6.27 12.95
N SER A 282 -7.58 6.03 13.65
CA SER A 282 -6.55 7.05 13.87
C SER A 282 -5.12 6.52 13.79
N VAL A 283 -4.22 7.39 13.34
CA VAL A 283 -2.81 7.09 13.08
C VAL A 283 -1.91 8.12 13.76
N LYS A 284 -0.72 7.68 14.15
CA LYS A 284 0.45 8.55 14.34
C LYS A 284 0.78 9.19 12.99
N ALA A 285 0.91 10.50 12.98
CA ALA A 285 1.27 11.21 11.77
C ALA A 285 2.70 10.85 11.35
N ALA A 286 2.89 10.55 10.06
CA ALA A 286 4.20 10.29 9.47
C ALA A 286 5.06 11.57 9.43
N ALA A 287 4.43 12.74 9.46
CA ALA A 287 5.10 14.03 9.66
C ALA A 287 4.75 14.61 11.02
N GLY A 288 5.75 15.22 11.67
CA GLY A 288 5.60 15.77 13.01
C GLY A 288 5.55 14.70 14.10
N SER A 289 4.93 15.03 15.23
CA SER A 289 4.74 14.13 16.38
C SER A 289 3.27 13.91 16.75
N GLY A 290 2.36 14.46 15.94
CA GLY A 290 0.93 14.43 16.20
C GLY A 290 0.25 13.12 15.82
N GLN A 291 -1.03 13.05 16.10
CA GLN A 291 -1.95 11.98 15.69
C GLN A 291 -3.13 12.61 14.96
N ILE A 292 -3.68 11.88 14.02
CA ILE A 292 -4.79 12.30 13.19
C ILE A 292 -5.74 11.13 13.00
N GLY A 293 -7.04 11.38 13.12
CA GLY A 293 -8.07 10.37 12.98
C GLY A 293 -9.24 10.84 12.14
N VAL A 294 -9.94 9.89 11.55
CA VAL A 294 -11.14 10.11 10.74
C VAL A 294 -12.29 9.37 11.37
N ALA A 295 -13.43 10.04 11.52
CA ALA A 295 -14.66 9.47 12.03
C ALA A 295 -15.84 9.75 11.09
N PHE A 296 -16.80 8.84 11.05
CA PHE A 296 -18.09 9.05 10.38
C PHE A 296 -19.26 8.84 11.35
N ALA A 297 -20.42 9.41 10.99
CA ALA A 297 -21.64 9.23 11.78
C ALA A 297 -22.27 7.85 11.52
N PRO A 298 -22.49 7.02 12.55
CA PRO A 298 -23.15 5.72 12.39
C PRO A 298 -24.56 5.85 11.80
N GLY A 299 -24.96 4.85 10.98
CA GLY A 299 -26.28 4.84 10.32
C GLY A 299 -26.40 5.80 9.13
N GLY A 300 -25.30 6.39 8.70
CA GLY A 300 -25.20 7.19 7.48
C GLY A 300 -25.02 6.33 6.22
N THR A 301 -24.40 6.94 5.21
CA THR A 301 -24.05 6.32 3.92
C THR A 301 -22.71 5.58 3.94
N VAL A 302 -21.85 5.90 4.90
CA VAL A 302 -20.56 5.23 5.13
C VAL A 302 -20.80 4.02 6.02
N ASN A 303 -20.33 2.85 5.59
CA ASN A 303 -20.44 1.59 6.34
C ASN A 303 -19.17 1.30 7.15
N LYS A 304 -17.98 1.58 6.58
CA LYS A 304 -16.70 1.23 7.18
C LYS A 304 -15.57 2.16 6.70
N ILE A 305 -14.63 2.46 7.59
CA ILE A 305 -13.28 2.89 7.22
C ILE A 305 -12.45 1.61 7.04
N SER A 306 -12.07 1.30 5.81
CA SER A 306 -11.42 0.02 5.46
C SER A 306 -9.91 0.07 5.60
N ALA A 307 -9.33 1.26 5.53
CA ALA A 307 -7.92 1.51 5.79
C ALA A 307 -7.69 2.99 6.09
N ILE A 308 -6.64 3.30 6.84
CA ILE A 308 -6.09 4.65 6.99
C ILE A 308 -4.56 4.57 7.13
N LYS A 309 -3.86 5.41 6.38
CA LYS A 309 -2.40 5.53 6.41
C LYS A 309 -1.99 6.99 6.45
N SER A 310 -0.96 7.31 7.24
CA SER A 310 -0.29 8.60 7.19
C SER A 310 0.87 8.59 6.19
N ILE A 311 1.00 9.67 5.43
CA ILE A 311 2.02 9.88 4.41
C ILE A 311 2.82 11.14 4.77
N ASP A 312 4.14 11.01 4.86
CA ASP A 312 5.04 12.16 5.02
C ASP A 312 5.11 12.93 3.68
N PRO A 313 4.67 14.20 3.61
CA PRO A 313 4.71 14.98 2.39
C PRO A 313 6.13 15.12 1.82
N ALA A 314 7.19 14.93 2.61
CA ALA A 314 8.56 14.93 2.13
C ALA A 314 8.88 13.79 1.15
N THR A 315 8.09 12.71 1.14
CA THR A 315 8.23 11.61 0.16
C THR A 315 7.58 11.93 -1.19
N ILE A 316 6.77 12.99 -1.27
CA ILE A 316 6.14 13.45 -2.50
C ILE A 316 7.09 14.42 -3.21
N GLU A 317 7.60 14.02 -4.38
CA GLU A 317 8.52 14.83 -5.18
C GLU A 317 7.87 16.09 -5.77
N ASP A 318 6.57 16.02 -6.11
CA ASP A 318 5.83 17.20 -6.56
C ASP A 318 5.60 18.16 -5.39
N THR A 319 6.14 19.37 -5.54
CA THR A 319 6.04 20.44 -4.54
C THR A 319 5.19 21.61 -5.03
N ALA A 320 4.71 21.58 -6.28
CA ALA A 320 3.94 22.67 -6.84
C ALA A 320 2.55 22.75 -6.19
N GLY A 321 2.27 23.86 -5.51
CA GLY A 321 1.00 24.05 -4.79
C GLY A 321 0.93 23.37 -3.42
N ARG A 322 2.00 22.68 -3.00
CA ARG A 322 2.10 22.09 -1.66
C ARG A 322 2.13 23.18 -0.58
N PRO A 323 1.35 23.05 0.51
CA PRO A 323 1.45 23.96 1.65
C PRO A 323 2.85 23.92 2.28
N GLU A 324 3.31 25.06 2.80
CA GLU A 324 4.62 25.13 3.48
C GLU A 324 4.66 24.33 4.78
N ASN A 325 3.56 24.31 5.53
CA ASN A 325 3.43 23.55 6.76
C ASN A 325 2.32 22.52 6.62
N MET A 326 2.63 21.27 6.93
CA MET A 326 1.69 20.15 7.01
C MET A 326 2.01 19.33 8.27
N PRO A 327 1.57 19.78 9.46
CA PRO A 327 2.05 19.26 10.75
C PRO A 327 1.67 17.79 11.02
N PHE A 328 0.72 17.24 10.28
CA PHE A 328 0.30 15.84 10.36
C PHE A 328 0.54 15.07 9.05
N GLY A 329 1.20 15.70 8.08
CA GLY A 329 1.34 15.16 6.72
C GLY A 329 -0.01 14.99 6.02
N LEU A 330 -0.11 13.99 5.14
CA LEU A 330 -1.38 13.54 4.61
C LEU A 330 -1.86 12.30 5.38
N ILE A 331 -3.16 12.10 5.35
CA ILE A 331 -3.80 10.82 5.58
C ILE A 331 -4.39 10.35 4.25
N ASP A 332 -4.25 9.07 3.94
CA ASP A 332 -4.97 8.38 2.89
C ASP A 332 -5.90 7.38 3.58
N PHE A 333 -7.20 7.58 3.46
CA PHE A 333 -8.20 6.69 4.04
C PHE A 333 -9.15 6.17 2.98
N VAL A 334 -9.64 4.95 3.21
CA VAL A 334 -10.57 4.24 2.32
C VAL A 334 -11.92 4.11 3.01
N LEU A 335 -12.95 4.74 2.46
CA LEU A 335 -14.33 4.57 2.91
C LEU A 335 -15.07 3.58 2.02
N ARG A 336 -15.83 2.67 2.62
CA ARG A 336 -16.81 1.85 1.90
C ARG A 336 -18.23 2.34 2.21
N GLY A 337 -18.96 2.68 1.15
CA GLY A 337 -20.32 3.17 1.22
C GLY A 337 -21.38 2.07 1.13
N ASN A 338 -22.63 2.48 1.15
CA ASN A 338 -23.79 1.59 1.01
C ASN A 338 -24.25 1.37 -0.44
N ALA A 339 -23.79 2.20 -1.38
CA ALA A 339 -24.05 2.09 -2.80
C ALA A 339 -23.06 2.95 -3.60
N PRO A 340 -22.77 2.59 -4.86
CA PRO A 340 -22.01 3.45 -5.77
C PRO A 340 -22.60 4.86 -5.91
N GLY A 341 -21.73 5.87 -5.93
CA GLY A 341 -22.06 7.28 -6.06
C GLY A 341 -22.54 7.96 -4.77
N TYR A 342 -22.36 7.31 -3.60
CA TYR A 342 -22.76 7.86 -2.31
C TYR A 342 -22.01 9.14 -1.96
N THR A 343 -22.63 9.99 -1.15
CA THR A 343 -21.97 11.14 -0.52
C THR A 343 -21.57 10.76 0.89
N ALA A 344 -20.39 11.14 1.33
CA ALA A 344 -19.92 10.96 2.70
C ALA A 344 -19.65 12.30 3.38
N THR A 345 -19.93 12.37 4.67
CA THR A 345 -19.43 13.45 5.54
C THR A 345 -18.62 12.78 6.63
N VAL A 346 -17.34 13.12 6.70
CA VAL A 346 -16.43 12.63 7.74
C VAL A 346 -15.90 13.78 8.57
N THR A 347 -15.51 13.48 9.80
CA THR A 347 -14.90 14.42 10.73
C THR A 347 -13.47 13.96 11.00
N VAL A 348 -12.52 14.84 10.69
CA VAL A 348 -11.10 14.65 10.99
C VAL A 348 -10.80 15.27 12.36
N HIS A 349 -10.14 14.51 13.21
CA HIS A 349 -9.71 14.90 14.55
C HIS A 349 -8.19 14.97 14.64
N LEU A 350 -7.66 16.03 15.25
CA LEU A 350 -6.22 16.31 15.36
C LEU A 350 -5.79 16.31 16.83
N SER A 351 -4.61 15.75 17.12
CA SER A 351 -4.07 15.77 18.50
C SER A 351 -3.53 17.13 18.94
N GLU A 352 -3.19 18.00 18.00
CA GLU A 352 -2.58 19.32 18.22
C GLU A 352 -3.35 20.42 17.48
N ASP A 353 -3.23 21.66 17.97
CA ASP A 353 -3.94 22.80 17.42
C ASP A 353 -3.34 23.28 16.09
N VAL A 354 -4.19 23.52 15.09
CA VAL A 354 -3.85 24.22 13.85
C VAL A 354 -4.35 25.66 13.88
N PRO A 355 -3.70 26.60 13.16
CA PRO A 355 -4.16 27.98 13.10
C PRO A 355 -5.49 28.10 12.35
N ASP A 356 -6.25 29.18 12.61
CA ASP A 356 -7.52 29.47 11.91
C ASP A 356 -7.37 29.63 10.38
N SER A 357 -6.14 29.86 9.90
CA SER A 357 -5.80 29.92 8.47
C SER A 357 -5.58 28.55 7.83
N ALA A 358 -5.62 27.47 8.61
CA ALA A 358 -5.42 26.12 8.11
C ALA A 358 -6.54 25.70 7.16
N LYS A 359 -6.15 24.95 6.13
CA LYS A 359 -7.04 24.42 5.10
C LYS A 359 -6.76 22.95 4.87
N TRP A 360 -7.71 22.26 4.25
CA TRP A 360 -7.50 20.90 3.76
C TRP A 360 -6.91 20.94 2.35
N TYR A 361 -5.85 20.17 2.12
CA TYR A 361 -5.23 20.00 0.81
C TYR A 361 -5.25 18.53 0.44
N LYS A 362 -5.53 18.24 -0.82
CA LYS A 362 -5.43 16.89 -1.38
C LYS A 362 -4.22 16.80 -2.30
N TYR A 363 -3.67 15.60 -2.44
CA TYR A 363 -2.66 15.30 -3.45
C TYR A 363 -3.10 14.11 -4.26
N ASP A 364 -3.00 14.23 -5.58
CA ASP A 364 -3.22 13.15 -6.54
C ASP A 364 -2.07 13.18 -7.55
N GLN A 365 -1.53 12.02 -7.92
CA GLN A 365 -0.35 11.96 -8.79
C GLN A 365 -0.64 12.51 -10.20
N ALA A 366 -1.85 12.32 -10.71
CA ALA A 366 -2.22 12.80 -12.05
C ALA A 366 -2.47 14.31 -12.09
N SER A 367 -2.94 14.90 -10.99
CA SER A 367 -3.45 16.26 -10.97
C SER A 367 -2.82 17.21 -9.93
N GLY A 368 -1.86 16.71 -9.16
CA GLY A 368 -1.04 17.46 -8.21
C GLY A 368 -1.78 17.91 -6.95
N TRP A 369 -1.16 18.87 -6.25
CA TRP A 369 -1.72 19.46 -5.03
C TRP A 369 -2.93 20.35 -5.31
N LYS A 370 -4.00 20.17 -4.53
CA LYS A 370 -5.24 20.93 -4.65
C LYS A 370 -5.74 21.43 -3.29
N ASP A 371 -6.15 22.70 -3.24
CA ASP A 371 -6.89 23.27 -2.11
C ASP A 371 -8.32 22.71 -2.13
N TYR A 372 -8.71 22.01 -1.05
CA TYR A 372 -10.00 21.35 -0.90
C TYR A 372 -10.98 22.13 -0.02
N SER A 373 -10.70 23.42 0.25
CA SER A 373 -11.49 24.24 1.17
C SER A 373 -12.97 24.45 0.77
N SER A 374 -13.36 24.19 -0.48
CA SER A 374 -14.77 24.27 -0.89
C SER A 374 -15.62 23.14 -0.29
N HIS A 375 -14.98 22.06 0.14
CA HIS A 375 -15.60 20.85 0.69
C HIS A 375 -15.02 20.49 2.06
N ALA A 376 -14.24 21.38 2.67
CA ALA A 376 -13.65 21.21 3.99
C ALA A 376 -13.98 22.41 4.88
N THR A 377 -14.37 22.15 6.12
CA THR A 377 -14.69 23.20 7.11
C THR A 377 -13.92 22.95 8.40
N LEU A 378 -13.04 23.88 8.77
CA LEU A 378 -12.41 23.90 10.10
C LEU A 378 -13.47 24.28 11.14
N LEU A 379 -13.90 23.31 11.95
CA LEU A 379 -14.91 23.50 12.99
C LEU A 379 -14.31 24.15 14.25
N ASN A 380 -13.08 23.79 14.57
CA ASN A 380 -12.22 24.37 15.61
C ASN A 380 -10.75 23.99 15.32
N SER A 381 -9.81 24.41 16.16
CA SER A 381 -8.36 24.17 15.97
C SER A 381 -7.94 22.70 15.88
N ARG A 382 -8.82 21.73 16.18
CA ARG A 382 -8.53 20.29 16.16
C ARG A 382 -9.57 19.45 15.41
N THR A 383 -10.55 20.09 14.78
CA THR A 383 -11.64 19.35 14.13
C THR A 383 -11.96 19.96 12.78
N ILE A 384 -11.90 19.13 11.74
CA ILE A 384 -12.22 19.51 10.36
C ILE A 384 -13.32 18.60 9.86
N ARG A 385 -14.38 19.16 9.27
CA ARG A 385 -15.39 18.38 8.55
C ARG A 385 -15.03 18.33 7.07
N LEU A 386 -15.06 17.14 6.47
CA LEU A 386 -14.90 16.93 5.04
C LEU A 386 -16.22 16.41 4.45
N ASP A 387 -16.59 16.96 3.31
CA ASP A 387 -17.69 16.49 2.48
C ASP A 387 -17.09 15.82 1.23
N LEU A 388 -17.45 14.57 0.94
CA LEU A 388 -16.89 13.72 -0.11
C LEU A 388 -18.01 13.12 -0.97
N LYS A 389 -17.66 12.70 -2.18
CA LYS A 389 -18.55 11.97 -3.08
C LYS A 389 -17.80 10.92 -3.87
N ASP A 390 -18.24 9.67 -3.74
CA ASP A 390 -17.85 8.52 -4.55
C ASP A 390 -18.16 8.79 -6.03
N GLY A 391 -17.16 8.65 -6.88
CA GLY A 391 -17.20 9.08 -8.28
C GLY A 391 -17.17 10.59 -8.49
N GLY A 392 -16.65 11.36 -7.53
CA GLY A 392 -16.78 12.81 -7.52
C GLY A 392 -15.74 13.57 -6.71
N TYR A 393 -16.16 14.67 -6.08
CA TYR A 393 -15.26 15.52 -5.31
C TYR A 393 -14.73 14.76 -4.08
N GLY A 394 -13.43 14.84 -3.85
CA GLY A 394 -12.80 14.22 -2.69
C GLY A 394 -12.45 12.74 -2.88
N ASP A 395 -12.82 12.15 -4.00
CA ASP A 395 -12.50 10.78 -4.37
C ASP A 395 -11.38 10.76 -5.41
N ALA A 396 -10.34 9.95 -5.15
CA ALA A 396 -9.09 10.00 -5.89
C ALA A 396 -9.21 9.41 -7.31
N ASP A 397 -9.93 8.28 -7.45
CA ASP A 397 -10.14 7.63 -8.75
C ASP A 397 -11.23 8.33 -9.57
N GLY A 398 -12.15 9.04 -8.91
CA GLY A 398 -13.27 9.72 -9.54
C GLY A 398 -14.30 8.76 -10.15
N ILE A 399 -14.31 7.48 -9.75
CA ILE A 399 -15.21 6.44 -10.24
C ILE A 399 -16.25 6.11 -9.18
N ALA A 400 -17.53 6.05 -9.58
CA ALA A 400 -18.61 5.68 -8.66
C ALA A 400 -18.63 4.14 -8.50
N ASN A 401 -17.90 3.60 -7.52
CA ASN A 401 -17.73 2.15 -7.30
C ASN A 401 -18.05 1.73 -5.85
N GLY A 402 -18.57 2.63 -5.01
CA GLY A 402 -18.87 2.36 -3.60
C GLY A 402 -17.66 2.56 -2.68
N ILE A 403 -16.51 2.98 -3.21
CA ILE A 403 -15.27 3.22 -2.48
C ILE A 403 -14.91 4.70 -2.62
N ILE A 404 -14.42 5.32 -1.54
CA ILE A 404 -13.79 6.66 -1.62
C ILE A 404 -12.37 6.54 -1.11
N ARG A 405 -11.39 6.96 -1.91
CA ARG A 405 -9.99 7.16 -1.48
C ARG A 405 -9.68 8.64 -1.33
N ASP A 406 -9.19 9.04 -0.15
CA ASP A 406 -8.91 10.46 0.16
C ASP A 406 -7.50 10.68 0.72
N PRO A 407 -6.48 10.76 -0.16
CA PRO A 407 -5.19 11.31 0.22
C PRO A 407 -5.28 12.84 0.40
N GLY A 408 -5.25 13.29 1.65
CA GLY A 408 -5.30 14.71 1.99
C GLY A 408 -4.81 15.02 3.40
N GLY A 409 -4.53 16.29 3.67
CA GLY A 409 -4.01 16.72 4.96
C GLY A 409 -4.23 18.20 5.22
N VAL A 410 -4.17 18.56 6.50
CA VAL A 410 -4.24 19.95 6.92
C VAL A 410 -2.93 20.67 6.63
N GLY A 411 -3.02 21.85 6.02
CA GLY A 411 -1.84 22.66 5.70
C GLY A 411 -2.07 24.17 5.80
N TYR A 412 -0.98 24.92 5.96
CA TYR A 412 -1.00 26.38 6.02
C TYR A 412 0.35 27.00 5.62
N ALA A 413 0.30 28.26 5.16
CA ALA A 413 1.49 29.05 4.88
C ALA A 413 2.20 29.46 6.19
N SER A 414 3.52 29.66 6.15
CA SER A 414 4.25 30.22 7.29
C SER A 414 3.70 31.59 7.65
N SER A 415 3.58 31.86 8.96
CA SER A 415 3.22 33.19 9.43
C SER A 415 4.35 34.15 9.09
N GLY A 416 4.19 34.91 8.01
CA GLY A 416 5.10 35.99 7.66
C GLY A 416 5.18 36.98 8.82
N GLY A 417 6.29 36.95 9.56
CA GLY A 417 6.61 37.93 10.59
C GLY A 417 6.77 39.31 9.99
N GLY A 418 5.67 40.01 9.77
CA GLY A 418 5.65 41.43 9.52
C GLY A 418 6.14 42.15 10.77
N VAL A 419 7.42 42.51 10.79
CA VAL A 419 7.97 43.45 11.77
C VAL A 419 7.17 44.74 11.61
N SER A 420 6.22 44.97 12.53
CA SER A 420 5.61 46.28 12.65
C SER A 420 6.74 47.23 13.06
N SER A 421 7.06 48.17 12.17
CA SER A 421 8.01 49.23 12.46
C SER A 421 7.39 50.13 13.53
N GLY A 422 7.59 49.75 14.79
CA GLY A 422 7.20 50.53 15.95
C GLY A 422 7.88 51.90 15.90
N CYS A 423 7.06 52.95 15.96
CA CYS A 423 7.49 54.32 16.17
C CYS A 423 8.44 54.41 17.37
N PHE A 424 9.71 54.70 17.12
CA PHE A 424 10.61 55.23 18.15
C PHE A 424 10.35 56.73 18.28
N ILE A 425 9.77 57.14 19.42
CA ILE A 425 9.84 58.52 19.89
C ILE A 425 11.29 58.76 20.33
N GLU A 426 11.98 59.63 19.60
CA GLU A 426 13.30 60.14 19.95
C GLU A 426 13.15 61.18 21.07
N THR A 427 13.50 60.80 22.30
CA THR A 427 13.59 61.74 23.42
C THR A 427 14.96 62.43 23.36
N LEU A 428 14.96 63.66 22.83
CA LEU A 428 16.10 64.59 22.85
C LEU A 428 16.57 64.86 24.29
N TRP A 429 17.78 64.41 24.61
CA TRP A 429 18.52 64.85 25.80
C TRP A 429 19.11 66.23 25.55
N ASN A 430 18.59 67.22 26.28
CA ASN A 430 19.13 68.57 26.35
C ASN A 430 20.21 68.59 27.43
N THR A 431 21.50 68.70 27.06
CA THR A 431 22.58 69.05 27.98
C THR A 431 22.95 70.52 27.83
N PRO A 432 22.96 71.31 28.92
CA PRO A 432 23.49 72.66 28.89
C PRO A 432 25.01 72.62 29.15
N VAL A 433 25.78 73.34 28.33
CA VAL A 433 27.15 73.75 28.67
C VAL A 433 27.15 75.28 28.78
N PHE A 434 27.38 75.76 30.00
CA PHE A 434 27.72 77.14 30.33
C PHE A 434 29.26 77.28 30.37
N GLY A 435 29.78 78.39 29.80
CA GLY A 435 31.03 79.11 30.12
C GLY A 435 32.36 78.34 30.02
N ASP A 436 33.44 78.85 29.42
CA ASP A 436 33.86 80.21 29.06
C ASP A 436 34.52 80.24 27.68
#